data_AF-A0A3B3VCD3-F1
#
_entry.id   AF-A0A3B3VCD3-F1
#
_cell.length_a   1.000
_cell.length_b   1.000
_cell.length_c   1.000
_cell.angle_alpha   90.00
_cell.angle_beta   90.00
_cell.angle_gamma   90.00
#
_symmetry.space_group_name_H-M   'P 1'
#
loop_
_entity.id
_entity.type
_entity.pdbx_description
1 polymer ?
#
loop_
_entity_poly.entity_id
_entity_poly.type
_entity_poly.pdbx_seq_one_letter_code
_entity_poly.pdbx_strand_id
1 'polypeptide(L)'
;MAYSNLSMHGICRAVWPLGCVLLMFGYFSVASPHHGRQLICWQAILNCKNEPGCNYAYDHYVQACEPVLSGAKKRCPSHCISSLVQLNLTKSGPALEDCSCGEDLRCARTKRAIEPCLPRTTSTGCTEARLQCGRDAQCSSAMQDYLHHCGKLFNGAICTNACRNVIANMRKIPKGQKLDTCMCDGPERTICEFVKSSMKMLCFDNPDPDREYGSGRWVDEEDGDDNPDGTVEPWSRASLPTAGRWGLTLLASILGLSPLL
;
A
#
# COMPACT_ATOMS: atom_id res chain seq x y z
N MET A 1 -34.66 41.84 -65.30
CA MET A 1 -34.94 41.14 -64.03
C MET A 1 -34.04 39.91 -64.00
N ALA A 2 -33.04 39.92 -63.13
CA ALA A 2 -32.04 38.87 -63.01
C ALA A 2 -32.53 37.80 -62.02
N TYR A 3 -32.49 36.52 -62.43
CA TYR A 3 -32.63 35.39 -61.51
C TYR A 3 -31.32 34.62 -61.54
N SER A 4 -30.62 34.69 -60.42
CA SER A 4 -29.32 34.06 -60.15
C SER A 4 -29.50 32.55 -59.97
N ASN A 5 -28.79 31.77 -60.78
CA ASN A 5 -28.62 30.32 -60.56
C ASN A 5 -27.59 30.11 -59.44
N LEU A 6 -28.05 29.69 -58.26
CA LEU A 6 -27.19 29.26 -57.16
C LEU A 6 -26.81 27.78 -57.34
N SER A 7 -25.52 27.61 -57.59
CA SER A 7 -24.71 26.40 -57.64
C SER A 7 -25.14 25.24 -56.72
N MET A 8 -25.58 24.14 -57.33
CA MET A 8 -25.83 22.83 -56.71
C MET A 8 -24.55 22.07 -56.28
N HIS A 9 -23.36 22.68 -56.37
CA HIS A 9 -22.09 22.04 -56.00
C HIS A 9 -21.70 22.22 -54.51
N GLY A 10 -22.41 23.08 -53.76
CA GLY A 10 -22.09 23.35 -52.35
C GLY A 10 -22.60 22.29 -51.35
N ILE A 11 -23.66 21.56 -51.71
CA ILE A 11 -24.41 20.72 -50.76
C ILE A 11 -23.69 19.37 -50.53
N CYS A 12 -23.07 18.79 -51.56
CA CYS A 12 -22.36 17.51 -51.43
C CYS A 12 -21.02 17.59 -50.68
N ARG A 13 -20.42 18.78 -50.55
CA ARG A 13 -19.12 18.96 -49.86
C ARG A 13 -19.22 19.07 -48.34
N ALA A 14 -20.41 19.33 -47.79
CA ALA A 14 -20.63 19.48 -46.35
C ALA A 14 -21.08 18.20 -45.64
N VAL A 15 -21.64 17.23 -46.37
CA VAL A 15 -22.17 15.97 -45.78
C VAL A 15 -21.03 15.00 -45.42
N TRP A 16 -19.96 14.97 -46.21
CA TRP A 16 -18.80 14.09 -45.98
C TRP A 16 -18.05 14.40 -44.67
N PRO A 17 -17.69 15.66 -44.33
CA PRO A 17 -16.99 15.94 -43.08
C PRO A 17 -17.88 15.72 -41.85
N LEU A 18 -19.19 15.99 -41.94
CA LEU A 18 -20.13 15.74 -40.85
C LEU A 18 -20.28 14.23 -40.55
N GLY A 19 -20.34 13.39 -41.57
CA GLY A 19 -20.36 11.93 -41.41
C GLY A 19 -19.08 11.38 -40.76
N CYS A 20 -17.91 11.88 -41.17
CA CYS A 20 -16.62 11.52 -40.57
C CYS A 20 -16.50 11.99 -39.11
N VAL A 21 -16.99 13.19 -38.80
CA VAL A 21 -17.00 13.71 -37.41
C VAL A 21 -17.88 12.84 -36.50
N LEU A 22 -19.07 12.45 -36.95
CA LEU A 22 -19.97 11.59 -36.17
C LEU A 22 -19.39 10.17 -35.93
N LEU A 23 -18.71 9.59 -36.93
CA LEU A 23 -18.00 8.31 -36.78
C LEU A 23 -16.83 8.39 -35.79
N MET A 24 -16.09 9.51 -35.79
CA MET A 24 -14.99 9.73 -34.84
C MET A 24 -15.51 9.97 -33.41
N PHE A 25 -16.59 10.75 -33.22
CA PHE A 25 -17.23 10.92 -31.91
C PHE A 25 -17.81 9.61 -31.35
N GLY A 26 -18.32 8.72 -32.22
CA GLY A 26 -18.74 7.36 -31.83
C GLY A 26 -17.58 6.51 -31.30
N TYR A 27 -16.40 6.60 -31.92
CA TYR A 27 -15.20 5.85 -31.49
C TYR A 27 -14.58 6.39 -30.19
N PHE A 28 -14.59 7.72 -29.97
CA PHE A 28 -14.11 8.31 -28.71
C PHE A 28 -14.99 7.99 -27.50
N SER A 29 -16.22 7.53 -27.72
CA SER A 29 -17.14 7.19 -26.62
C SER A 29 -16.87 5.81 -26.00
N VAL A 30 -16.08 4.93 -26.66
CA VAL A 30 -15.82 3.54 -26.21
C VAL A 30 -14.53 3.41 -25.39
N ALA A 31 -13.67 4.44 -25.38
CA ALA A 31 -12.41 4.44 -24.63
C ALA A 31 -12.45 5.30 -23.35
N SER A 32 -13.62 5.47 -22.74
CA SER A 32 -13.66 5.96 -21.35
C SER A 32 -13.16 4.86 -20.42
N PRO A 33 -12.13 5.11 -19.60
CA PRO A 33 -11.82 4.23 -18.48
C PRO A 33 -13.08 4.06 -17.63
N HIS A 34 -13.25 2.92 -16.96
CA HIS A 34 -14.35 2.61 -16.03
C HIS A 34 -14.45 3.59 -14.83
N HIS A 35 -14.59 4.89 -15.06
CA HIS A 35 -15.17 5.83 -14.11
C HIS A 35 -16.69 5.70 -14.25
N GLY A 36 -17.20 4.51 -13.93
CA GLY A 36 -18.63 4.30 -13.76
C GLY A 36 -19.14 5.43 -12.88
N ARG A 37 -20.04 6.25 -13.42
CA ARG A 37 -20.53 7.50 -12.84
C ARG A 37 -20.71 7.33 -11.33
N GLN A 38 -19.78 7.88 -10.54
CA GLN A 38 -19.71 7.68 -9.10
C GLN A 38 -21.07 8.00 -8.48
N LEU A 39 -21.73 7.01 -7.86
CA LEU A 39 -23.05 7.19 -7.27
C LEU A 39 -22.96 8.19 -6.12
N ILE A 40 -24.02 8.95 -5.86
CA ILE A 40 -24.13 9.67 -4.58
C ILE A 40 -24.40 8.63 -3.49
N CYS A 41 -23.82 8.78 -2.30
CA CYS A 41 -23.90 7.74 -1.27
C CYS A 41 -25.32 7.35 -0.85
N TRP A 42 -26.27 8.30 -0.84
CA TRP A 42 -27.68 7.95 -0.59
C TRP A 42 -28.23 7.02 -1.68
N GLN A 43 -27.82 7.19 -2.93
CA GLN A 43 -28.24 6.33 -4.04
C GLN A 43 -27.60 4.95 -3.96
N ALA A 44 -26.33 4.87 -3.57
CA ALA A 44 -25.66 3.59 -3.31
C ALA A 44 -26.34 2.82 -2.17
N ILE A 45 -26.75 3.52 -1.11
CA ILE A 45 -27.53 2.92 0.00
C ILE A 45 -28.86 2.39 -0.50
N LEU A 46 -29.62 3.14 -1.29
CA LEU A 46 -30.89 2.67 -1.84
C LEU A 46 -30.73 1.41 -2.69
N ASN A 47 -29.71 1.36 -3.54
CA ASN A 47 -29.41 0.19 -4.35
C ASN A 47 -29.08 -1.04 -3.48
N CYS A 48 -28.27 -0.84 -2.44
CA CYS A 48 -27.97 -1.89 -1.46
C CYS A 48 -29.21 -2.36 -0.71
N LYS A 49 -30.08 -1.44 -0.28
CA LYS A 49 -31.33 -1.76 0.41
C LYS A 49 -32.32 -2.54 -0.45
N ASN A 50 -32.29 -2.36 -1.77
CA ASN A 50 -33.11 -3.11 -2.71
C ASN A 50 -32.58 -4.54 -2.99
N GLU A 51 -31.34 -4.83 -2.60
CA GLU A 51 -30.76 -6.17 -2.65
C GLU A 51 -30.89 -6.84 -1.26
N PRO A 52 -31.59 -7.98 -1.13
CA PRO A 52 -31.87 -8.55 0.20
C PRO A 52 -30.60 -8.93 0.97
N GLY A 53 -29.59 -9.48 0.28
CA GLY A 53 -28.30 -9.82 0.88
C GLY A 53 -27.51 -8.60 1.34
N CYS A 54 -27.44 -7.55 0.50
CA CYS A 54 -26.76 -6.31 0.85
C CYS A 54 -27.50 -5.56 1.97
N ASN A 55 -28.83 -5.54 1.94
CA ASN A 55 -29.65 -4.94 2.99
C ASN A 55 -29.33 -5.52 4.38
N TYR A 56 -29.31 -6.86 4.48
CA TYR A 56 -28.94 -7.55 5.71
C TYR A 56 -27.50 -7.24 6.14
N ALA A 57 -26.55 -7.34 5.22
CA ALA A 57 -25.14 -7.03 5.51
C ALA A 57 -24.94 -5.57 5.95
N TYR A 58 -25.69 -4.63 5.37
CA TYR A 58 -25.65 -3.21 5.71
C TYR A 58 -26.15 -2.97 7.14
N ASP A 59 -27.26 -3.61 7.54
CA ASP A 59 -27.77 -3.48 8.90
C ASP A 59 -26.80 -4.05 9.94
N HIS A 60 -26.18 -5.20 9.62
CA HIS A 60 -25.11 -5.76 10.43
C HIS A 60 -23.91 -4.83 10.56
N TYR A 61 -23.49 -4.19 9.46
CA TYR A 61 -22.42 -3.19 9.47
C TYR A 61 -22.74 -2.01 10.40
N VAL A 62 -23.94 -1.42 10.28
CA VAL A 62 -24.34 -0.26 11.10
C VAL A 62 -24.34 -0.61 12.59
N GLN A 63 -24.81 -1.81 12.95
CA GLN A 63 -24.82 -2.28 14.34
C GLN A 63 -23.40 -2.60 14.85
N ALA A 64 -22.62 -3.35 14.08
CA ALA A 64 -21.30 -3.81 14.49
C ALA A 64 -20.29 -2.66 14.61
N CYS A 65 -20.43 -1.62 13.78
CA CYS A 65 -19.53 -0.48 13.76
C CYS A 65 -20.03 0.73 14.56
N GLU A 66 -21.18 0.63 15.24
CA GLU A 66 -21.76 1.74 16.03
C GLU A 66 -20.73 2.46 16.91
N PRO A 67 -19.85 1.78 17.68
CA PRO A 67 -18.91 2.47 18.57
C PRO A 67 -17.86 3.30 17.82
N VAL A 68 -17.56 2.94 16.57
CA VAL A 68 -16.65 3.70 15.70
C VAL A 68 -17.41 4.84 15.03
N LEU A 69 -18.64 4.58 14.58
CA LEU A 69 -19.50 5.57 13.91
C LEU A 69 -19.93 6.70 14.85
N SER A 70 -20.17 6.41 16.14
CA SER A 70 -20.47 7.40 17.17
C SER A 70 -19.22 8.13 17.69
N GLY A 71 -18.02 7.66 17.32
CA GLY A 71 -16.74 8.19 17.79
C GLY A 71 -16.34 7.73 19.21
N ALA A 72 -17.10 6.80 19.81
CA ALA A 72 -16.80 6.25 21.14
C ALA A 72 -15.50 5.42 21.18
N LYS A 73 -15.09 4.81 20.05
CA LYS A 73 -13.84 4.06 19.91
C LYS A 73 -13.06 4.50 18.67
N LYS A 74 -11.75 4.67 18.85
CA LYS A 74 -10.80 4.95 17.75
C LYS A 74 -10.24 3.70 17.07
N ARG A 75 -10.41 2.51 17.68
CA ARG A 75 -9.96 1.22 17.16
C ARG A 75 -11.15 0.41 16.67
N CYS A 76 -10.97 -0.28 15.56
CA CYS A 76 -12.01 -1.09 14.92
C CYS A 76 -12.21 -2.42 15.66
N PRO A 77 -13.43 -2.73 16.14
CA PRO A 77 -13.75 -4.05 16.65
C PRO A 77 -13.65 -5.12 15.56
N SER A 78 -13.28 -6.35 15.92
CA SER A 78 -13.19 -7.47 14.97
C SER A 78 -14.51 -7.72 14.23
N HIS A 79 -15.64 -7.68 14.94
CA HIS A 79 -16.97 -7.86 14.35
C HIS A 79 -17.35 -6.74 13.37
N CYS A 80 -16.91 -5.50 13.61
CA CYS A 80 -17.08 -4.39 12.65
C CYS A 80 -16.31 -4.69 11.36
N ILE A 81 -15.05 -5.09 11.45
CA ILE A 81 -14.23 -5.45 10.28
C ILE A 81 -14.88 -6.61 9.51
N SER A 82 -15.30 -7.68 10.20
CA SER A 82 -15.97 -8.82 9.55
C SER A 82 -17.28 -8.42 8.86
N SER A 83 -18.08 -7.52 9.46
CA SER A 83 -19.32 -7.03 8.84
C SER A 83 -19.05 -6.21 7.58
N LEU A 84 -17.96 -5.43 7.56
CA LEU A 84 -17.52 -4.68 6.37
C LEU A 84 -17.05 -5.63 5.25
N VAL A 85 -16.31 -6.70 5.58
CA VAL A 85 -15.97 -7.74 4.59
C VAL A 85 -17.24 -8.32 3.97
N GLN A 86 -18.21 -8.73 4.79
CA GLN A 86 -19.46 -9.33 4.31
C GLN A 86 -20.26 -8.38 3.43
N LEU A 87 -20.34 -7.10 3.81
CA LEU A 87 -20.99 -6.07 3.00
C LEU A 87 -20.30 -5.95 1.64
N ASN A 88 -18.97 -5.94 1.60
CA ASN A 88 -18.22 -5.80 0.35
C ASN A 88 -18.32 -7.03 -0.58
N LEU A 89 -18.68 -8.20 -0.06
CA LEU A 89 -18.92 -9.41 -0.88
C LEU A 89 -20.29 -9.40 -1.59
N THR A 90 -21.18 -8.46 -1.25
CA THR A 90 -22.49 -8.32 -1.91
C THR A 90 -22.37 -7.59 -3.25
N LYS A 91 -23.40 -7.66 -4.09
CA LYS A 91 -23.34 -7.04 -5.43
C LYS A 91 -23.28 -5.51 -5.35
N SER A 92 -24.06 -4.91 -4.44
CA SER A 92 -24.18 -3.45 -4.32
C SER A 92 -23.30 -2.84 -3.23
N GLY A 93 -22.73 -3.65 -2.34
CA GLY A 93 -21.92 -3.20 -1.21
C GLY A 93 -20.67 -2.38 -1.56
N PRO A 94 -19.84 -2.79 -2.54
CA PRO A 94 -18.63 -2.04 -2.92
C PRO A 94 -18.91 -0.58 -3.29
N ALA A 95 -20.08 -0.30 -3.88
CA ALA A 95 -20.45 1.06 -4.27
C ALA A 95 -20.64 2.02 -3.08
N LEU A 96 -20.80 1.50 -1.85
CA LEU A 96 -20.89 2.31 -0.63
C LEU A 96 -19.53 2.86 -0.19
N GLU A 97 -18.44 2.16 -0.53
CA GLU A 97 -17.07 2.66 -0.31
C GLU A 97 -16.73 3.74 -1.35
N ASP A 98 -17.14 3.54 -2.61
CA ASP A 98 -16.74 4.41 -3.71
C ASP A 98 -17.68 5.61 -3.95
N CYS A 99 -18.85 5.68 -3.34
CA CYS A 99 -19.82 6.75 -3.61
C CYS A 99 -19.34 8.17 -3.22
N SER A 100 -19.87 9.21 -3.86
CA SER A 100 -19.63 10.61 -3.50
C SER A 100 -20.62 11.09 -2.43
N CYS A 101 -20.12 11.81 -1.41
CA CYS A 101 -20.98 12.44 -0.40
C CYS A 101 -21.57 13.78 -0.86
N GLY A 102 -21.06 14.39 -1.94
CA GLY A 102 -21.41 15.76 -2.30
C GLY A 102 -21.15 16.73 -1.13
N GLU A 103 -22.17 17.50 -0.75
CA GLU A 103 -22.10 18.47 0.35
C GLU A 103 -22.51 17.87 1.72
N ASP A 104 -22.84 16.59 1.79
CA ASP A 104 -23.26 15.95 3.05
C ASP A 104 -22.06 15.70 3.97
N LEU A 105 -21.90 16.60 4.95
CA LEU A 105 -20.86 16.54 5.98
C LEU A 105 -20.99 15.30 6.88
N ARG A 106 -22.20 14.80 7.11
CA ARG A 106 -22.44 13.60 7.92
C ARG A 106 -21.94 12.38 7.17
N CYS A 107 -22.28 12.25 5.88
CA CYS A 107 -21.72 11.22 5.00
C CYS A 107 -20.19 11.26 5.02
N ALA A 108 -19.60 12.44 4.81
CA ALA A 108 -18.15 12.58 4.76
C ALA A 108 -17.48 12.23 6.10
N ARG A 109 -18.10 12.58 7.22
CA ARG A 109 -17.60 12.20 8.56
C ARG A 109 -17.69 10.69 8.78
N THR A 110 -18.81 10.07 8.43
CA THR A 110 -19.00 8.61 8.51
C THR A 110 -17.95 7.87 7.68
N LYS A 111 -17.73 8.27 6.42
CA LYS A 111 -16.73 7.63 5.56
C LYS A 111 -15.32 7.74 6.14
N ARG A 112 -14.93 8.92 6.67
CA ARG A 112 -13.62 9.08 7.35
C ARG A 112 -13.50 8.28 8.63
N ALA A 113 -14.58 8.16 9.41
CA ALA A 113 -14.58 7.40 10.66
C ALA A 113 -14.40 5.89 10.40
N ILE A 114 -14.98 5.38 9.31
CA ILE A 114 -14.93 3.96 8.98
C ILE A 114 -13.72 3.56 8.12
N GLU A 115 -13.09 4.51 7.42
CA GLU A 115 -11.91 4.28 6.58
C GLU A 115 -10.83 3.40 7.25
N PRO A 116 -10.46 3.59 8.54
CA PRO A 116 -9.46 2.74 9.19
C PRO A 116 -9.89 1.28 9.42
N CYS A 117 -11.19 1.01 9.35
CA CYS A 117 -11.77 -0.32 9.56
C CYS A 117 -11.99 -1.08 8.25
N LEU A 118 -11.92 -0.40 7.11
CA LEU A 118 -12.11 -1.02 5.81
C LEU A 118 -10.96 -2.01 5.57
N PRO A 119 -11.25 -3.31 5.47
CA PRO A 119 -10.27 -4.25 4.99
C PRO A 119 -9.96 -3.83 3.56
N ARG A 120 -8.69 -3.54 3.25
CA ARG A 120 -8.28 -3.11 1.91
C ARG A 120 -8.42 -4.27 0.92
N THR A 121 -9.64 -4.74 0.65
CA THR A 121 -9.94 -5.87 -0.23
C THR A 121 -9.86 -5.49 -1.72
N THR A 122 -9.58 -4.23 -2.03
CA THR A 122 -9.03 -3.81 -3.33
C THR A 122 -7.51 -4.01 -3.41
N SER A 123 -6.83 -4.34 -2.32
CA SER A 123 -5.38 -4.53 -2.35
C SER A 123 -5.07 -5.83 -3.08
N THR A 124 -4.47 -5.69 -4.25
CA THR A 124 -3.79 -6.77 -4.95
C THR A 124 -2.80 -7.45 -3.98
N GLY A 125 -2.71 -8.78 -3.99
CA GLY A 125 -1.66 -9.49 -3.25
C GLY A 125 -0.28 -9.04 -3.71
N CYS A 126 0.70 -8.99 -2.80
CA CYS A 126 2.05 -8.54 -3.14
C CYS A 126 2.70 -9.44 -4.19
N THR A 127 2.33 -10.71 -4.26
CA THR A 127 2.76 -11.66 -5.30
C THR A 127 2.35 -11.18 -6.69
N GLU A 128 1.07 -10.84 -6.88
CA GLU A 128 0.55 -10.35 -8.16
C GLU A 128 1.02 -8.91 -8.46
N ALA A 129 1.12 -8.04 -7.45
CA ALA A 129 1.64 -6.68 -7.61
C ALA A 129 3.10 -6.70 -8.10
N ARG A 130 3.92 -7.61 -7.57
CA ARG A 130 5.31 -7.83 -8.00
C ARG A 130 5.38 -8.36 -9.43
N LEU A 131 4.50 -9.28 -9.81
CA LEU A 131 4.41 -9.78 -11.18
C LEU A 131 4.02 -8.68 -12.19
N GLN A 132 3.07 -7.81 -11.83
CA GLN A 132 2.70 -6.67 -12.66
C GLN A 132 3.82 -5.64 -12.79
N CYS A 133 4.56 -5.37 -11.71
CA CYS A 133 5.72 -4.49 -11.73
C CYS A 133 6.87 -5.08 -12.58
N GLY A 134 7.12 -6.39 -12.49
CA GLY A 134 8.17 -7.05 -13.28
C GLY A 134 7.92 -7.02 -14.79
N ARG A 135 6.64 -6.98 -15.22
CA ARG A 135 6.24 -6.85 -16.63
C ARG A 135 6.34 -5.41 -17.17
N ASP A 136 6.41 -4.43 -16.28
CA ASP A 136 6.53 -3.02 -16.64
C ASP A 136 8.01 -2.61 -16.60
N ALA A 137 8.57 -2.16 -17.73
CA ALA A 137 10.01 -1.90 -17.83
C ALA A 137 10.49 -0.85 -16.81
N GLN A 138 9.72 0.22 -16.62
CA GLN A 138 10.06 1.30 -15.70
C GLN A 138 9.99 0.83 -14.24
N CYS A 139 8.93 0.10 -13.87
CA CYS A 139 8.76 -0.44 -12.54
C CYS A 139 9.79 -1.52 -12.21
N SER A 140 10.08 -2.40 -13.18
CA SER A 140 11.09 -3.45 -13.04
C SER A 140 12.48 -2.86 -12.80
N SER A 141 12.87 -1.80 -13.52
CA SER A 141 14.10 -1.06 -13.27
C SER A 141 14.11 -0.46 -11.86
N ALA A 142 13.05 0.24 -11.46
CA ALA A 142 12.97 0.85 -10.13
C ALA A 142 12.97 -0.19 -9.00
N MET A 143 12.44 -1.40 -9.26
CA MET A 143 12.47 -2.52 -8.32
C MET A 143 13.90 -3.05 -8.15
N GLN A 144 14.73 -3.05 -9.20
CA GLN A 144 16.15 -3.39 -9.09
C GLN A 144 16.90 -2.36 -8.26
N ASP A 145 16.66 -1.07 -8.50
CA ASP A 145 17.22 0.02 -7.69
C ASP A 145 16.83 -0.12 -6.22
N TYR A 146 15.59 -0.55 -5.96
CA TYR A 146 15.09 -0.78 -4.59
C TYR A 146 15.85 -1.90 -3.91
N LEU A 147 16.03 -3.05 -4.57
CA LEU A 147 16.80 -4.17 -4.02
C LEU A 147 18.27 -3.80 -3.77
N HIS A 148 18.85 -2.95 -4.64
CA HIS A 148 20.24 -2.50 -4.53
C HIS A 148 20.44 -1.50 -3.39
N HIS A 149 19.64 -0.43 -3.33
CA HIS A 149 19.84 0.65 -2.36
C HIS A 149 19.20 0.39 -0.99
N CYS A 150 18.17 -0.45 -0.93
CA CYS A 150 17.45 -0.76 0.31
C CYS A 150 17.84 -2.10 0.95
N GLY A 151 18.91 -2.78 0.50
CA GLY A 151 19.34 -4.06 1.09
C GLY A 151 19.52 -4.02 2.62
N LYS A 152 20.04 -2.92 3.17
CA LYS A 152 20.21 -2.72 4.62
C LYS A 152 18.88 -2.60 5.38
N LEU A 153 17.80 -2.22 4.70
CA LEU A 153 16.44 -2.17 5.23
C LEU A 153 15.89 -3.57 5.47
N PHE A 154 16.18 -4.53 4.59
CA PHE A 154 15.69 -5.91 4.69
C PHE A 154 16.28 -6.67 5.88
N ASN A 155 17.40 -6.20 6.42
CA ASN A 155 18.00 -6.72 7.65
C ASN A 155 17.55 -5.93 8.89
N GLY A 156 16.64 -4.95 8.75
CA GLY A 156 16.12 -4.15 9.85
C GLY A 156 17.09 -3.12 10.44
N ALA A 157 18.15 -2.74 9.73
CA ALA A 157 19.22 -1.90 10.28
C ALA A 157 18.94 -0.39 10.12
N ILE A 158 18.92 0.10 8.88
CA ILE A 158 18.84 1.54 8.59
C ILE A 158 18.16 1.82 7.25
N CYS A 159 17.39 2.92 7.19
CA CYS A 159 16.88 3.49 5.96
C CYS A 159 17.80 4.64 5.50
N THR A 160 18.63 4.40 4.48
CA THR A 160 19.53 5.42 3.94
C THR A 160 18.78 6.45 3.09
N ASN A 161 19.35 7.65 2.89
CA ASN A 161 18.76 8.66 2.01
C ASN A 161 18.64 8.16 0.56
N ALA A 162 19.61 7.37 0.08
CA ALA A 162 19.51 6.70 -1.21
C ALA A 162 18.29 5.77 -1.29
N CYS A 163 18.06 4.93 -0.27
CA CYS A 163 16.88 4.07 -0.20
C CYS A 163 15.57 4.89 -0.15
N ARG A 164 15.50 5.96 0.65
CA ARG A 164 14.32 6.85 0.70
C ARG A 164 13.99 7.44 -0.67
N ASN A 165 15.00 7.88 -1.42
CA ASN A 165 14.83 8.42 -2.77
C ASN A 165 14.26 7.37 -3.74
N VAL A 166 14.75 6.14 -3.68
CA VAL A 166 14.22 5.05 -4.51
C VAL A 166 12.78 4.71 -4.16
N ILE A 167 12.43 4.63 -2.87
CA ILE A 167 11.05 4.43 -2.42
C ILE A 167 10.13 5.54 -2.94
N ALA A 168 10.57 6.80 -2.85
CA ALA A 168 9.83 7.95 -3.37
C ALA A 168 9.67 7.88 -4.90
N ASN A 169 10.68 7.40 -5.63
CA ASN A 169 10.59 7.19 -7.08
C ASN A 169 9.60 6.08 -7.44
N MET A 170 9.67 4.92 -6.78
CA MET A 170 8.74 3.82 -7.01
C MET A 170 7.27 4.23 -6.78
N ARG A 171 7.00 5.09 -5.79
CA ARG A 171 5.65 5.62 -5.54
C ARG A 171 5.12 6.54 -6.63
N LYS A 172 5.96 7.05 -7.54
CA LYS A 172 5.51 7.82 -8.72
C LYS A 172 5.09 6.91 -9.87
N ILE A 173 5.49 5.63 -9.85
CA ILE A 173 5.16 4.66 -10.90
C ILE A 173 3.83 3.98 -10.54
N PRO A 174 2.81 3.96 -11.42
CA PRO A 174 1.50 3.40 -11.10
C PRO A 174 1.54 1.94 -10.62
N LYS A 175 2.40 1.11 -11.22
CA LYS A 175 2.61 -0.28 -10.77
C LYS A 175 3.40 -0.37 -9.47
N GLY A 176 4.29 0.58 -9.20
CA GLY A 176 5.03 0.68 -7.95
C GLY A 176 4.13 1.06 -6.76
N GLN A 177 3.13 1.91 -6.96
CA GLN A 177 2.13 2.23 -5.92
C GLN A 177 1.36 1.01 -5.42
N LYS A 178 1.14 0.02 -6.29
CA LYS A 178 0.50 -1.24 -5.90
C LYS A 178 1.36 -2.05 -4.92
N LEU A 179 2.69 -1.97 -5.02
CA LEU A 179 3.61 -2.66 -4.10
C LEU A 179 3.61 -2.05 -2.69
N ASP A 180 3.34 -0.75 -2.56
CA ASP A 180 3.22 -0.08 -1.26
C ASP A 180 1.95 -0.52 -0.52
N THR A 181 0.85 -0.66 -1.28
CA THR A 181 -0.50 -0.90 -0.74
C THR A 181 -0.92 -2.38 -0.71
N CYS A 182 -0.18 -3.28 -1.33
CA CYS A 182 -0.52 -4.71 -1.43
C CYS A 182 -0.60 -5.43 -0.07
N MET A 183 -1.37 -6.52 -0.02
CA MET A 183 -1.37 -7.44 1.13
C MET A 183 -0.33 -8.54 0.93
N CYS A 184 0.49 -8.79 1.95
CA CYS A 184 1.49 -9.86 1.91
C CYS A 184 0.80 -11.23 1.83
N ASP A 185 1.08 -11.95 0.76
CA ASP A 185 0.50 -13.24 0.42
C ASP A 185 1.57 -14.21 -0.12
N GLY A 186 1.19 -15.46 -0.33
CA GLY A 186 2.10 -16.49 -0.86
C GLY A 186 3.16 -16.99 0.15
N PRO A 187 4.17 -17.74 -0.33
CA PRO A 187 5.18 -18.37 0.52
C PRO A 187 6.15 -17.36 1.17
N GLU A 188 6.35 -16.19 0.55
CA GLU A 188 7.23 -15.13 1.05
C GLU A 188 6.52 -14.20 2.05
N ARG A 189 5.30 -14.53 2.49
CA ARG A 189 4.46 -13.67 3.33
C ARG A 189 5.19 -13.13 4.57
N THR A 190 5.89 -13.99 5.31
CA THR A 190 6.61 -13.58 6.53
C THR A 190 7.71 -12.55 6.24
N ILE A 191 8.45 -12.73 5.14
CA ILE A 191 9.51 -11.81 4.71
C ILE A 191 8.89 -10.49 4.26
N CYS A 192 7.80 -10.55 3.47
CA CYS A 192 7.06 -9.37 3.05
C CYS A 192 6.57 -8.54 4.25
N GLU A 193 5.94 -9.17 5.24
CA GLU A 193 5.44 -8.49 6.43
C GLU A 193 6.58 -7.83 7.22
N PHE A 194 7.72 -8.53 7.37
CA PHE A 194 8.91 -7.97 8.00
C PHE A 194 9.44 -6.74 7.25
N VAL A 195 9.63 -6.84 5.93
CA VAL A 195 10.13 -5.74 5.11
C VAL A 195 9.19 -4.53 5.16
N LYS A 196 7.87 -4.74 5.06
CA LYS A 196 6.89 -3.65 5.17
C LYS A 196 6.93 -2.98 6.53
N SER A 197 7.06 -3.75 7.61
CA SER A 197 7.16 -3.22 8.97
C SER A 197 8.46 -2.43 9.18
N SER A 198 9.60 -2.99 8.77
CA SER A 198 10.92 -2.35 8.85
C SER A 198 10.96 -1.06 8.02
N MET A 199 10.41 -1.07 6.80
CA MET A 199 10.27 0.12 5.97
C MET A 199 9.47 1.21 6.67
N LYS A 200 8.35 0.85 7.31
CA LYS A 200 7.52 1.80 8.04
C LYS A 200 8.29 2.45 9.20
N MET A 201 8.90 1.63 10.05
CA MET A 201 9.59 2.11 11.24
C MET A 201 10.84 2.93 10.91
N LEU A 202 11.66 2.48 9.96
CA LEU A 202 12.96 3.08 9.69
C LEU A 202 12.90 4.26 8.70
N CYS A 203 11.96 4.23 7.74
CA CYS A 203 11.90 5.26 6.70
C CYS A 203 10.88 6.37 6.98
N PHE A 204 9.79 6.10 7.72
CA PHE A 204 8.68 7.05 7.89
C PHE A 204 8.41 7.45 9.35
N ASP A 205 8.51 6.52 10.30
CA ASP A 205 8.24 6.81 11.71
C ASP A 205 9.45 7.40 12.47
N ASN A 206 10.64 7.43 11.84
CA ASN A 206 11.85 8.03 12.41
C ASN A 206 12.26 9.30 11.62
N PRO A 207 12.06 10.51 12.19
CA PRO A 207 12.38 11.77 11.52
C PRO A 207 13.86 12.16 11.58
N ASP A 208 14.76 11.40 12.22
CA ASP A 208 16.19 11.74 12.30
C ASP A 208 17.01 11.10 11.15
N PRO A 209 17.53 11.90 10.19
CA PRO A 209 18.53 11.44 9.22
C PRO A 209 19.97 11.63 9.73
N ASP A 210 20.17 12.30 10.88
CA ASP A 210 21.44 12.90 11.25
C ASP A 210 22.06 12.34 12.55
N ARG A 211 21.82 11.06 12.86
CA ARG A 211 22.72 10.34 13.80
C ARG A 211 23.82 9.66 13.01
N GLU A 212 24.73 10.51 12.55
CA GLU A 212 26.12 10.20 12.27
C GLU A 212 26.72 9.43 13.46
N TYR A 213 26.81 8.11 13.34
CA TYR A 213 27.59 7.30 14.26
C TYR A 213 29.06 7.47 13.86
N GLY A 214 29.78 8.22 14.70
CA GLY A 214 31.14 8.67 14.46
C GLY A 214 32.16 7.54 14.21
N SER A 215 33.06 7.86 13.28
CA SER A 215 34.51 7.58 13.31
C SER A 215 34.96 6.24 13.88
N GLY A 216 35.03 5.25 12.99
CA GLY A 216 35.98 4.14 13.09
C GLY A 216 36.97 4.25 11.94
N ARG A 217 38.04 5.02 12.19
CA ARG A 217 39.23 5.15 11.34
C ARG A 217 39.81 3.77 11.01
N TRP A 218 39.80 3.37 9.76
CA TRP A 218 40.73 2.37 9.22
C TRP A 218 41.33 2.95 7.95
N VAL A 219 42.65 2.95 7.95
CA VAL A 219 43.55 3.60 7.02
C VAL A 219 43.41 2.91 5.67
N ASP A 220 43.30 3.71 4.61
CA ASP A 220 43.51 3.26 3.23
C ASP A 220 44.95 2.74 3.09
N GLU A 221 45.10 1.45 2.80
CA GLU A 221 46.31 0.92 2.17
C GLU A 221 45.90 0.45 0.78
N GLU A 222 46.11 1.32 -0.20
CA GLU A 222 46.30 0.90 -1.59
C GLU A 222 47.65 0.18 -1.65
N ASP A 223 47.66 -1.05 -2.17
CA ASP A 223 48.80 -1.55 -2.94
C ASP A 223 48.26 -2.55 -3.97
N GLY A 224 48.56 -2.27 -5.24
CA GLY A 224 48.35 -3.18 -6.35
C GLY A 224 49.48 -4.19 -6.46
N ASP A 225 49.18 -5.41 -6.92
CA ASP A 225 49.74 -5.95 -8.16
C ASP A 225 49.30 -7.41 -8.37
N ASP A 226 49.42 -7.80 -9.62
CA ASP A 226 48.92 -9.00 -10.28
C ASP A 226 49.39 -10.38 -9.76
N ASN A 227 48.53 -11.35 -10.04
CA ASN A 227 48.80 -12.66 -10.69
C ASN A 227 48.44 -13.92 -9.86
N PRO A 228 47.86 -14.98 -10.49
CA PRO A 228 47.23 -16.11 -9.84
C PRO A 228 48.15 -17.33 -9.76
N ASP A 229 47.87 -18.23 -8.80
CA ASP A 229 47.93 -19.70 -8.90
C ASP A 229 47.99 -20.31 -7.48
N GLY A 230 47.47 -21.53 -7.32
CA GLY A 230 47.90 -22.42 -6.23
C GLY A 230 46.88 -22.82 -5.18
N THR A 231 46.10 -23.86 -5.51
CA THR A 231 45.85 -25.06 -4.68
C THR A 231 45.21 -24.98 -3.27
N VAL A 232 43.94 -25.40 -3.22
CA VAL A 232 43.28 -26.38 -2.31
C VAL A 232 43.95 -26.71 -0.95
N GLU A 233 43.33 -26.26 0.16
CA GLU A 233 42.96 -26.90 1.47
C GLU A 233 43.90 -27.96 2.11
N PRO A 234 43.65 -28.54 3.31
CA PRO A 234 42.65 -28.23 4.39
C PRO A 234 43.19 -28.22 5.87
N TRP A 235 42.23 -28.12 6.82
CA TRP A 235 42.07 -28.72 8.19
C TRP A 235 42.72 -28.16 9.49
N SER A 236 41.82 -27.90 10.45
CA SER A 236 41.91 -27.92 11.94
C SER A 236 42.42 -26.62 12.63
N ARG A 237 41.89 -26.11 13.76
CA ARG A 237 41.26 -26.75 14.93
C ARG A 237 40.61 -25.69 15.85
N ALA A 238 39.46 -26.04 16.42
CA ALA A 238 38.88 -25.69 17.73
C ALA A 238 38.91 -24.25 18.30
N SER A 239 37.70 -23.74 18.54
CA SER A 239 37.38 -22.65 19.46
C SER A 239 37.44 -23.10 20.92
N LEU A 240 38.01 -22.28 21.80
CA LEU A 240 37.85 -22.33 23.27
C LEU A 240 37.03 -21.10 23.72
N PRO A 241 36.05 -21.25 24.62
CA PRO A 241 35.45 -20.13 25.33
C PRO A 241 36.20 -19.89 26.66
N THR A 242 36.67 -18.67 26.90
CA THR A 242 37.21 -18.25 28.19
C THR A 242 36.07 -17.93 29.17
N ALA A 243 36.12 -18.62 30.30
CA ALA A 243 35.25 -18.44 31.44
C ALA A 243 35.68 -17.26 32.32
N GLY A 244 34.69 -16.62 32.95
CA GLY A 244 34.80 -16.21 34.35
C GLY A 244 34.99 -14.71 34.61
N ARG A 245 33.92 -14.08 35.13
CA ARG A 245 34.01 -13.40 36.42
C ARG A 245 32.65 -13.22 37.07
N TRP A 246 32.51 -13.86 38.23
CA TRP A 246 31.38 -13.81 39.13
C TRP A 246 31.54 -12.59 40.05
N GLY A 247 30.48 -11.78 40.19
CA GLY A 247 30.36 -10.74 41.19
C GLY A 247 29.17 -11.04 42.10
N LEU A 248 29.46 -11.60 43.28
CA LEU A 248 28.52 -11.78 44.38
C LEU A 248 28.23 -10.43 45.03
N THR A 249 26.96 -10.07 45.19
CA THR A 249 26.51 -9.20 46.29
C THR A 249 25.27 -9.81 46.93
N LEU A 250 25.30 -9.88 48.26
CA LEU A 250 24.39 -10.59 49.14
C LEU A 250 23.94 -9.59 50.23
N LEU A 251 22.66 -9.68 50.60
CA LEU A 251 22.00 -9.19 51.84
C LEU A 251 21.63 -7.69 51.86
N ALA A 252 20.48 -7.24 52.36
CA ALA A 252 19.46 -7.83 53.24
C ALA A 252 18.11 -7.08 53.08
N SER A 253 16.99 -7.78 53.23
CA SER A 253 15.72 -7.18 53.69
C SER A 253 14.98 -8.19 54.57
N ILE A 254 14.95 -7.90 55.87
CA ILE A 254 14.32 -8.72 56.90
C ILE A 254 12.85 -8.28 57.05
N LEU A 255 11.97 -9.27 56.87
CA LEU A 255 10.70 -9.59 57.53
C LEU A 255 9.90 -8.47 58.23
N GLY A 256 8.61 -8.41 57.84
CA GLY A 256 7.53 -7.78 58.59
C GLY A 256 6.16 -8.32 58.17
N LEU A 257 5.96 -9.64 58.19
CA LEU A 257 4.64 -10.27 58.11
C LEU A 257 4.21 -10.66 59.52
N SER A 258 3.20 -9.96 60.06
CA SER A 258 2.41 -10.43 61.20
C SER A 258 1.13 -11.09 60.67
N PRO A 259 0.76 -12.29 61.14
CA PRO A 259 -0.58 -12.83 61.01
C PRO A 259 -1.40 -12.66 62.30
N LEU A 260 -2.73 -12.82 62.19
CA LEU A 260 -3.75 -13.05 63.24
C LEU A 260 -4.36 -11.81 63.94
N LEU A 261 -5.50 -11.32 63.46
CA LEU A 261 -6.85 -11.64 63.97
C LEU A 261 -7.93 -11.11 63.00
#